data_AF-A0A7S3K1V7-F1
#
_entry.id   AF-A0A7S3K1V7-F1
#
_cell.length_a   1.000
_cell.length_b   1.000
_cell.length_c   1.000
_cell.angle_alpha   90.00
_cell.angle_beta   90.00
_cell.angle_gamma   90.00
#
_symmetry.space_group_name_H-M   'P 1'
#
loop_
_entity.id
_entity.type
_entity.pdbx_description
1 polymer ?
#
loop_
_entity_poly.entity_id
_entity_poly.type
_entity_poly.pdbx_seq_one_letter_code
_entity_poly.pdbx_strand_id
1 'polypeptide(L)'
;MSLSWMTYATCAGGGEDGEAKAPKPTLSSSAREVAVELPYVVKLLLSIPQIGTYLMKPPEPESIKDTRVLDPESNPYRMIECEIGKLWIVEYISSPDPGFADLIVGGFASAELRKKIIEGCKNDEERKVAEIDVEKCAQCDALSSSEIKKGAYLKHGLAMANYMIVARCPEDEKVVLYSPVQIDKSILGPWLEKIAPNGIKAIISSSIAHTMFVKSAKLAYPEALVIASDVAAQKLAHISVSTDCCYSDSEGLAAAKRALGSAFELITLPGDPIQELDLIYIPTKTLITSDLFYGGGEHFGCLTEEQWSDPDYFMMRIFVRRYFSPDFAHGLLPVYRWQLFHEELPLLGAKPPGLDAAHKYHQALKDLLAKDIIRVLGAHVAHEIPIELARTHLNKAWLSWTDAQHKTHVLARDLNHSDHSIQSPSENLPAVTP
;
A
#
# COMPACT_ATOMS: atom_id res chain seq x y z
N MET A 1 19.08 46.44 -8.91
CA MET A 1 19.34 47.24 -10.12
C MET A 1 20.19 46.38 -11.04
N SER A 2 19.94 46.14 -12.32
CA SER A 2 18.84 46.40 -13.24
C SER A 2 19.37 45.97 -14.60
N LEU A 3 18.63 45.13 -15.34
CA LEU A 3 18.65 44.97 -16.81
C LEU A 3 19.99 44.52 -17.47
N SER A 4 20.07 43.84 -18.61
CA SER A 4 19.21 43.00 -19.45
C SER A 4 19.97 42.83 -20.79
N TRP A 5 20.00 41.61 -21.34
CA TRP A 5 19.90 41.20 -22.76
C TRP A 5 20.76 41.86 -23.86
N MET A 6 21.42 41.04 -24.71
CA MET A 6 21.06 40.76 -26.14
C MET A 6 22.17 39.96 -26.86
N THR A 7 21.88 38.71 -27.28
CA THR A 7 21.67 38.20 -28.67
C THR A 7 22.90 37.99 -29.58
N TYR A 8 22.98 36.79 -30.16
CA TYR A 8 23.20 36.62 -31.60
C TYR A 8 22.31 35.50 -32.13
N ALA A 9 21.60 35.81 -33.21
CA ALA A 9 20.87 34.88 -34.07
C ALA A 9 21.60 34.79 -35.41
N THR A 10 21.57 33.64 -36.05
CA THR A 10 21.64 33.51 -37.52
C THR A 10 20.70 32.40 -37.98
N CYS A 11 19.82 32.78 -38.90
CA CYS A 11 18.84 31.95 -39.60
C CYS A 11 19.45 31.29 -40.86
N ALA A 12 18.88 30.15 -41.28
CA ALA A 12 18.52 29.75 -42.65
C ALA A 12 18.15 28.24 -42.62
N GLY A 13 17.08 27.71 -43.20
CA GLY A 13 15.99 28.22 -44.03
C GLY A 13 15.13 27.04 -44.54
N GLY A 14 13.95 27.38 -45.10
CA GLY A 14 13.06 26.56 -45.95
C GLY A 14 12.34 25.38 -45.26
N GLY A 15 11.07 25.07 -45.51
CA GLY A 15 10.04 25.60 -46.40
C GLY A 15 8.79 24.72 -46.22
N GLU A 16 7.63 25.37 -46.30
CA GLU A 16 6.28 24.93 -46.68
C GLU A 16 5.79 23.50 -46.34
N ASP A 17 4.79 23.39 -45.45
CA ASP A 17 3.44 22.92 -45.78
C ASP A 17 2.47 23.17 -44.61
N GLY A 18 1.33 23.78 -44.93
CA GLY A 18 0.35 24.29 -43.99
C GLY A 18 -0.68 23.25 -43.54
N GLU A 19 -0.68 22.95 -42.25
CA GLU A 19 -1.89 22.59 -41.51
C GLU A 19 -1.98 23.51 -40.29
N ALA A 20 -2.98 24.39 -40.27
CA ALA A 20 -3.31 25.19 -39.11
C ALA A 20 -3.84 24.27 -38.00
N LYS A 21 -2.94 23.72 -37.17
CA LYS A 21 -3.33 23.05 -35.94
C LYS A 21 -3.95 24.10 -35.02
N ALA A 22 -5.21 23.88 -34.65
CA ALA A 22 -5.88 24.66 -33.61
C ALA A 22 -4.95 24.78 -32.39
N PRO A 23 -4.81 25.97 -31.78
CA PRO A 23 -3.98 26.13 -30.61
C PRO A 23 -4.46 25.14 -29.55
N LYS A 24 -3.56 24.25 -29.11
CA LYS A 24 -3.83 23.40 -27.95
C LYS A 24 -4.22 24.34 -26.81
N PRO A 25 -5.35 24.10 -26.12
CA PRO A 25 -5.73 24.92 -24.98
C PRO A 25 -4.59 24.84 -23.96
N THR A 26 -3.86 25.94 -23.82
CA THR A 26 -2.96 26.16 -22.70
C THR A 26 -3.84 26.32 -21.47
N LEU A 27 -3.86 25.30 -20.62
CA LEU A 27 -4.41 25.36 -19.27
C LEU A 27 -3.93 26.67 -18.62
N SER A 28 -4.89 27.45 -18.11
CA SER A 28 -4.61 28.73 -17.45
C SER A 28 -3.65 28.51 -16.28
N SER A 29 -2.78 29.50 -16.06
CA SER A 29 -1.74 29.46 -15.02
C SER A 29 -2.28 29.28 -13.59
N SER A 30 -3.58 29.45 -13.37
CA SER A 30 -4.23 29.23 -12.07
C SER A 30 -4.55 27.76 -11.76
N ALA A 31 -4.46 26.85 -12.74
CA ALA A 31 -4.59 25.40 -12.49
C ALA A 31 -3.25 24.72 -12.11
N ARG A 32 -2.15 25.47 -12.06
CA ARG A 32 -0.80 24.95 -11.76
C ARG A 32 -0.43 24.89 -10.27
N GLU A 33 -1.29 25.37 -9.37
CA GLU A 33 -0.93 25.55 -7.95
C GLU A 33 -1.74 24.65 -6.99
N VAL A 34 -1.80 23.35 -7.29
CA VAL A 34 -1.65 22.31 -6.24
C VAL A 34 -0.84 21.15 -6.83
N ALA A 35 0.24 21.46 -7.56
CA ALA A 35 1.26 20.46 -7.78
C ALA A 35 1.91 20.23 -6.41
N VAL A 36 1.42 19.24 -5.65
CA VAL A 36 2.22 18.66 -4.57
C VAL A 36 3.52 18.29 -5.25
N GLU A 37 4.60 19.02 -4.96
CA GLU A 37 5.89 18.69 -5.51
C GLU A 37 6.24 17.32 -4.94
N LEU A 38 6.01 16.28 -5.75
CA LEU A 38 6.27 14.92 -5.32
C LEU A 38 7.73 14.86 -4.90
N PRO A 39 8.01 14.36 -3.69
CA PRO A 39 9.38 14.16 -3.25
C PRO A 39 10.18 13.47 -4.35
N TYR A 40 11.39 13.94 -4.64
CA TYR A 40 12.19 13.44 -5.75
C TYR A 40 12.29 11.90 -5.80
N VAL A 41 12.31 11.25 -4.63
CA VAL A 41 12.34 9.79 -4.47
C VAL A 41 11.15 9.11 -5.17
N VAL A 42 9.98 9.75 -5.15
CA VAL A 42 8.74 9.28 -5.80
C VAL A 42 8.89 9.28 -7.31
N LYS A 43 9.52 10.33 -7.88
CA LYS A 43 9.82 10.43 -9.31
C LYS A 43 10.81 9.35 -9.76
N LEU A 44 11.70 8.90 -8.88
CA LEU A 44 12.70 7.87 -9.19
C LEU A 44 12.08 6.47 -9.32
N LEU A 45 11.05 6.15 -8.52
CA LEU A 45 10.36 4.84 -8.58
C LEU A 45 9.60 4.62 -9.89
N LEU A 46 9.12 5.70 -10.51
CA LEU A 46 8.48 5.68 -11.83
C LEU A 46 9.42 5.21 -12.95
N SER A 47 10.72 5.13 -12.68
CA SER A 47 11.73 4.71 -13.64
C SER A 47 12.14 3.24 -13.55
N ILE A 48 11.45 2.40 -12.75
CA ILE A 48 11.79 0.99 -12.58
C ILE A 48 10.71 0.05 -13.17
N PRO A 49 10.71 -0.20 -14.50
CA PRO A 49 9.72 -1.06 -15.18
C PRO A 49 9.68 -2.52 -14.69
N GLN A 50 10.77 -3.02 -14.11
CA GLN A 50 10.94 -4.45 -13.80
C GLN A 50 10.19 -4.90 -12.54
N ILE A 51 9.77 -3.98 -11.66
CA ILE A 51 9.15 -4.33 -10.37
C ILE A 51 7.73 -4.90 -10.55
N GLY A 52 6.98 -4.42 -11.56
CA GLY A 52 5.61 -4.87 -11.81
C GLY A 52 5.48 -6.37 -12.07
N THR A 53 6.47 -7.00 -12.70
CA THR A 53 6.42 -8.46 -12.93
C THR A 53 6.65 -9.30 -11.68
N TYR A 54 7.46 -8.82 -10.72
CA TYR A 54 7.75 -9.55 -9.50
C TYR A 54 6.55 -9.57 -8.55
N LEU A 55 5.83 -8.46 -8.44
CA LEU A 55 4.69 -8.33 -7.53
C LEU A 55 3.38 -8.93 -8.06
N MET A 56 3.38 -9.42 -9.31
CA MET A 56 2.26 -10.17 -9.89
C MET A 56 2.33 -11.68 -9.63
N LYS A 57 3.49 -12.19 -9.23
CA LYS A 57 3.68 -13.60 -8.91
C LYS A 57 4.17 -13.71 -7.47
N PRO A 58 3.29 -14.02 -6.50
CA PRO A 58 3.72 -14.21 -5.13
C PRO A 58 4.79 -15.32 -5.06
N PRO A 59 5.75 -15.22 -4.14
CA PRO A 59 6.81 -16.20 -4.01
C PRO A 59 6.27 -17.58 -3.60
N GLU A 60 7.01 -18.64 -3.93
CA GLU A 60 6.70 -19.96 -3.40
C GLU A 60 6.95 -19.99 -1.88
N PRO A 61 6.07 -20.59 -1.04
CA PRO A 61 6.20 -20.54 0.42
C PRO A 61 7.59 -20.91 0.95
N GLU A 62 8.21 -21.95 0.40
CA GLU A 62 9.53 -22.45 0.79
C GLU A 62 10.70 -21.54 0.39
N SER A 63 10.45 -20.58 -0.50
CA SER A 63 11.47 -19.64 -0.99
C SER A 63 11.70 -18.48 -0.03
N ILE A 64 10.69 -18.13 0.78
CA ILE A 64 10.82 -17.15 1.86
C ILE A 64 11.42 -17.84 3.08
N LYS A 65 12.52 -17.28 3.58
CA LYS A 65 13.24 -17.79 4.75
C LYS A 65 12.80 -17.04 6.00
N ASP A 66 12.85 -17.69 7.14
CA ASP A 66 12.59 -17.09 8.45
C ASP A 66 13.79 -17.19 9.38
N THR A 67 13.63 -16.74 10.62
CA THR A 67 14.69 -16.68 11.63
C THR A 67 15.39 -18.01 11.87
N ARG A 68 14.82 -19.15 11.43
CA ARG A 68 15.46 -20.47 11.55
C ARG A 68 16.73 -20.63 10.73
N VAL A 69 16.95 -19.76 9.75
CA VAL A 69 18.25 -19.70 9.04
C VAL A 69 19.38 -19.12 9.91
N LEU A 70 19.03 -18.40 10.98
CA LEU A 70 19.96 -17.85 11.96
C LEU A 70 20.14 -18.83 13.13
N ASP A 71 19.03 -19.38 13.61
CA ASP A 71 18.99 -20.37 14.69
C ASP A 71 17.87 -21.40 14.42
N PRO A 72 18.21 -22.66 14.07
CA PRO A 72 17.23 -23.71 13.77
C PRO A 72 16.18 -23.96 14.85
N GLU A 73 16.49 -23.65 16.11
CA GLU A 73 15.58 -23.80 17.26
C GLU A 73 14.72 -22.57 17.51
N SER A 74 14.94 -21.48 16.77
CA SER A 74 14.15 -20.25 16.90
C SER A 74 12.70 -20.47 16.49
N ASN A 75 11.79 -19.90 17.27
CA ASN A 75 10.39 -19.78 16.89
C ASN A 75 10.20 -18.47 16.12
N PRO A 76 9.88 -18.50 14.81
CA PRO A 76 9.70 -17.28 14.02
C PRO A 76 8.35 -16.61 14.29
N TYR A 77 7.50 -17.20 15.14
CA TYR A 77 6.16 -16.73 15.44
C TYR A 77 6.03 -16.15 16.84
N ARG A 78 5.21 -15.12 16.97
CA ARG A 78 4.66 -14.65 18.24
C ARG A 78 3.15 -14.54 18.12
N MET A 79 2.44 -15.24 19.00
CA MET A 79 0.97 -15.26 19.03
C MET A 79 0.48 -14.42 20.20
N ILE A 80 -0.33 -13.40 19.90
CA ILE A 80 -0.84 -12.43 20.87
C ILE A 80 -2.36 -12.60 20.91
N GLU A 81 -2.91 -12.95 22.07
CA GLU A 81 -4.36 -13.03 22.29
C GLU A 81 -4.90 -11.64 22.62
N CYS A 82 -5.66 -11.07 21.68
CA CYS A 82 -6.27 -9.74 21.74
C CYS A 82 -7.61 -9.76 22.49
N GLU A 83 -8.35 -10.85 22.30
CA GLU A 83 -9.58 -11.12 23.02
C GLU A 83 -9.65 -12.62 23.30
N ILE A 84 -9.80 -12.96 24.59
CA ILE A 84 -9.75 -14.33 25.09
C ILE A 84 -10.65 -15.25 24.27
N GLY A 85 -10.03 -16.25 23.62
CA GLY A 85 -10.73 -17.28 22.86
C GLY A 85 -11.38 -16.79 21.55
N LYS A 86 -11.17 -15.53 21.13
CA LYS A 86 -11.90 -14.94 19.99
C LYS A 86 -11.00 -14.31 18.93
N LEU A 87 -9.98 -13.55 19.33
CA LEU A 87 -9.13 -12.79 18.41
C LEU A 87 -7.65 -12.94 18.79
N TRP A 88 -6.81 -13.14 17.78
CA TRP A 88 -5.36 -13.18 17.92
C TRP A 88 -4.66 -12.42 16.80
N ILE A 89 -3.51 -11.83 17.13
CA ILE A 89 -2.50 -11.41 16.16
C ILE A 89 -1.40 -12.47 16.17
N VAL A 90 -1.02 -12.94 14.99
CA VAL A 90 0.16 -13.79 14.78
C VAL A 90 1.19 -12.96 14.04
N GLU A 91 2.26 -12.60 14.73
CA GLU A 91 3.47 -12.02 14.16
C GLU A 91 4.36 -13.14 13.61
N TYR A 92 4.92 -12.94 12.42
CA TYR A 92 5.85 -13.84 11.76
C TYR A 92 7.03 -13.04 11.21
N ILE A 93 8.24 -13.36 11.68
CA ILE A 93 9.47 -12.70 11.25
C ILE A 93 10.11 -13.50 10.12
N SER A 94 10.22 -12.89 8.94
CA SER A 94 10.81 -13.50 7.76
C SER A 94 11.79 -12.58 7.05
N SER A 95 12.58 -13.15 6.15
CA SER A 95 13.22 -12.41 5.09
C SER A 95 12.14 -11.72 4.25
N PRO A 96 12.37 -10.50 3.73
CA PRO A 96 11.50 -9.96 2.70
C PRO A 96 11.57 -10.83 1.43
N ASP A 97 10.48 -10.79 0.65
CA ASP A 97 10.49 -11.27 -0.74
C ASP A 97 11.58 -10.52 -1.54
N PRO A 98 12.36 -11.19 -2.41
CA PRO A 98 13.40 -10.51 -3.17
C PRO A 98 12.92 -9.34 -4.02
N GLY A 99 11.75 -9.44 -4.68
CA GLY A 99 11.20 -8.34 -5.46
C GLY A 99 10.77 -7.16 -4.58
N PHE A 100 10.25 -7.44 -3.39
CA PHE A 100 9.97 -6.40 -2.39
C PHE A 100 11.24 -5.79 -1.80
N ALA A 101 12.26 -6.61 -1.53
CA ALA A 101 13.58 -6.15 -1.11
C ALA A 101 14.17 -5.22 -2.19
N ASP A 102 14.10 -5.58 -3.47
CA ASP A 102 14.55 -4.74 -4.57
C ASP A 102 13.77 -3.40 -4.66
N LEU A 103 12.50 -3.37 -4.26
CA LEU A 103 11.75 -2.11 -4.15
C LEU A 103 12.27 -1.22 -3.01
N ILE A 104 12.64 -1.81 -1.87
CA ILE A 104 13.04 -1.05 -0.68
C ILE A 104 14.54 -0.75 -0.67
N VAL A 105 15.38 -1.77 -0.84
CA VAL A 105 16.84 -1.73 -0.82
C VAL A 105 17.47 -1.84 -2.21
N GLY A 106 16.69 -2.04 -3.27
CA GLY A 106 17.22 -1.95 -4.62
C GLY A 106 17.46 -0.50 -5.04
N GLY A 107 18.33 -0.37 -6.05
CA GLY A 107 18.81 0.92 -6.53
C GLY A 107 19.82 1.58 -5.60
N PHE A 108 20.27 0.91 -4.53
CA PHE A 108 21.37 1.42 -3.72
C PHE A 108 22.72 1.30 -4.42
N ALA A 109 22.88 0.58 -5.53
CA ALA A 109 24.00 0.83 -6.45
C ALA A 109 24.08 2.30 -6.95
N SER A 110 22.98 3.06 -6.92
CA SER A 110 22.95 4.47 -7.33
C SER A 110 23.56 5.40 -6.27
N ALA A 111 24.71 5.98 -6.57
CA ALA A 111 25.34 7.01 -5.74
C ALA A 111 24.43 8.24 -5.51
N GLU A 112 23.59 8.57 -6.49
CA GLU A 112 22.65 9.69 -6.38
C GLU A 112 21.58 9.43 -5.32
N LEU A 113 21.03 8.22 -5.29
CA LEU A 113 19.99 7.84 -4.33
C LEU A 113 20.54 7.80 -2.90
N ARG A 114 21.75 7.24 -2.72
CA ARG A 114 22.48 7.28 -1.44
C ARG A 114 22.64 8.72 -0.95
N LYS A 115 23.15 9.59 -1.83
CA LYS A 115 23.39 11.01 -1.54
C LYS A 115 22.11 11.70 -1.08
N LYS A 116 20.98 11.47 -1.75
CA LYS A 116 19.70 12.12 -1.41
C LYS A 116 19.13 11.69 -0.05
N ILE A 117 19.26 10.41 0.30
CA ILE A 117 18.85 9.92 1.62
C ILE A 117 19.66 10.63 2.72
N ILE A 118 20.97 10.78 2.52
CA ILE A 118 21.89 11.44 3.45
C ILE A 118 21.61 12.96 3.52
N GLU A 119 21.41 13.61 2.37
CA GLU A 119 21.11 15.05 2.28
C GLU A 119 19.74 15.42 2.86
N GLY A 120 18.79 14.47 2.89
CA GLY A 120 17.48 14.66 3.51
C GLY A 120 17.47 14.60 5.05
N CYS A 121 18.61 14.29 5.69
CA CYS A 121 18.72 14.24 7.15
C CYS A 121 18.73 15.65 7.77
N LYS A 122 18.02 15.83 8.89
CA LYS A 122 17.80 17.15 9.51
C LYS A 122 18.98 17.63 10.35
N ASN A 123 19.82 16.70 10.81
CA ASN A 123 20.96 16.96 11.70
C ASN A 123 22.06 15.90 11.49
N ASP A 124 23.21 16.11 12.13
CA ASP A 124 24.39 15.25 11.98
C ASP A 124 24.19 13.84 12.58
N GLU A 125 23.33 13.69 13.58
CA GLU A 125 23.03 12.39 14.19
C GLU A 125 22.19 11.52 13.25
N GLU A 126 21.10 12.07 12.71
CA GLU A 126 20.30 11.42 11.67
C GLU A 126 21.15 11.08 10.44
N ARG A 127 22.07 11.97 10.07
CA ARG A 127 22.99 11.75 8.94
C ARG A 127 23.87 10.53 9.17
N LYS A 128 24.49 10.40 10.35
CA LYS A 128 25.33 9.23 10.68
C LYS A 128 24.53 7.93 10.63
N VAL A 129 23.31 7.93 11.16
CA VAL A 129 22.42 6.76 11.08
C VAL A 129 22.10 6.42 9.64
N ALA A 130 21.74 7.42 8.82
CA ALA A 130 21.45 7.21 7.41
C ALA A 130 22.66 6.70 6.61
N GLU A 131 23.88 7.15 6.91
CA GLU A 131 25.11 6.64 6.29
C GLU A 131 25.32 5.14 6.61
N ILE A 132 25.09 4.73 7.86
CA ILE A 132 25.14 3.31 8.26
C ILE A 132 24.06 2.50 7.53
N ASP A 133 22.83 3.00 7.48
CA ASP A 133 21.71 2.32 6.84
C ASP A 133 21.95 2.14 5.33
N VAL A 134 22.46 3.19 4.67
CA VAL A 134 22.85 3.18 3.25
C VAL A 134 23.92 2.12 2.98
N GLU A 135 24.92 2.00 3.84
CA GLU A 135 25.99 1.00 3.71
C GLU A 135 25.44 -0.42 3.90
N LYS A 136 24.57 -0.65 4.89
CA LYS A 136 23.88 -1.94 5.06
C LYS A 136 23.01 -2.30 3.86
N CYS A 137 22.27 -1.34 3.29
CA CYS A 137 21.50 -1.55 2.07
C CYS A 137 22.41 -1.91 0.89
N ALA A 138 23.56 -1.24 0.74
CA ALA A 138 24.53 -1.55 -0.30
C ALA A 138 25.11 -2.97 -0.17
N GLN A 139 25.34 -3.43 1.05
CA GLN A 139 25.77 -4.81 1.31
C GLN A 139 24.69 -5.82 0.92
N CYS A 140 23.41 -5.51 1.20
CA CYS A 140 22.28 -6.36 0.79
C CYS A 140 22.10 -6.40 -0.74
N ASP A 141 22.21 -5.25 -1.42
CA ASP A 141 22.12 -5.10 -2.89
C ASP A 141 23.24 -5.86 -3.63
N ALA A 142 24.38 -6.09 -2.97
CA ALA A 142 25.50 -6.85 -3.50
C ALA A 142 25.35 -8.39 -3.35
N LEU A 143 24.33 -8.88 -2.64
CA LEU A 143 24.13 -10.31 -2.43
C LEU A 143 23.68 -11.01 -3.72
N SER A 144 24.27 -12.16 -4.00
CA SER A 144 23.82 -13.00 -5.11
C SER A 144 22.46 -13.65 -4.82
N SER A 145 21.71 -13.99 -5.86
CA SER A 145 20.45 -14.72 -5.71
C SER A 145 20.61 -16.07 -4.99
N SER A 146 21.80 -16.68 -5.06
CA SER A 146 22.13 -17.93 -4.35
C SER A 146 22.26 -17.70 -2.84
N GLU A 147 22.88 -16.59 -2.44
CA GLU A 147 23.00 -16.18 -1.03
C GLU A 147 21.65 -15.80 -0.45
N ILE A 148 20.85 -15.02 -1.20
CA ILE A 148 19.48 -14.63 -0.80
C ILE A 148 18.63 -15.87 -0.52
N LYS A 149 18.64 -16.86 -1.42
CA LYS A 149 17.92 -18.14 -1.23
C LYS A 149 18.35 -18.93 0.01
N LYS A 150 19.54 -18.67 0.55
CA LYS A 150 20.08 -19.27 1.78
C LYS A 150 19.82 -18.41 3.02
N GLY A 151 19.00 -17.37 2.91
CA GLY A 151 18.64 -16.49 4.03
C GLY A 151 19.69 -15.42 4.33
N ALA A 152 20.53 -15.02 3.36
CA ALA A 152 21.54 -13.99 3.59
C ALA A 152 20.93 -12.65 4.04
N TYR A 153 19.75 -12.27 3.52
CA TYR A 153 19.04 -11.07 3.99
C TYR A 153 18.89 -11.03 5.52
N LEU A 154 18.34 -12.09 6.12
CA LEU A 154 18.22 -12.18 7.58
C LEU A 154 19.57 -12.10 8.30
N LYS A 155 20.63 -12.68 7.74
CA LYS A 155 21.99 -12.62 8.32
C LYS A 155 22.58 -11.20 8.29
N HIS A 156 22.12 -10.38 7.37
CA HIS A 156 22.48 -8.95 7.28
C HIS A 156 21.50 -8.04 8.04
N GLY A 157 20.60 -8.62 8.86
CA GLY A 157 19.60 -7.88 9.63
C GLY A 157 18.39 -7.43 8.80
N LEU A 158 18.26 -7.88 7.54
CA LEU A 158 17.12 -7.57 6.70
C LEU A 158 15.95 -8.52 7.05
N ALA A 159 15.25 -8.18 8.14
CA ALA A 159 14.06 -8.88 8.61
C ALA A 159 12.80 -8.06 8.36
N MET A 160 11.67 -8.76 8.17
CA MET A 160 10.35 -8.18 7.98
C MET A 160 9.36 -8.89 8.89
N ALA A 161 8.63 -8.12 9.68
CA ALA A 161 7.50 -8.62 10.44
C ALA A 161 6.25 -8.64 9.56
N ASN A 162 5.56 -9.76 9.53
CA ASN A 162 4.28 -9.95 8.86
C ASN A 162 3.24 -10.31 9.92
N TYR A 163 2.03 -9.78 9.79
CA TYR A 163 0.96 -10.01 10.76
C TYR A 163 -0.24 -10.69 10.10
N MET A 164 -0.70 -11.76 10.71
CA MET A 164 -1.98 -12.40 10.43
C MET A 164 -2.94 -12.14 11.58
N ILE A 165 -4.16 -11.74 11.28
CA ILE A 165 -5.23 -11.69 12.28
C ILE A 165 -6.04 -12.99 12.18
N VAL A 166 -6.22 -13.65 13.33
CA VAL A 166 -7.05 -14.86 13.44
C VAL A 166 -8.31 -14.51 14.22
N ALA A 167 -9.47 -14.79 13.65
CA ALA A 167 -10.77 -14.51 14.27
C ALA A 167 -11.65 -15.75 14.32
N ARG A 168 -12.18 -16.08 15.50
CA ARG A 168 -13.08 -17.22 15.69
C ARG A 168 -14.50 -16.88 15.28
N CYS A 169 -15.12 -17.73 14.49
CA CYS A 169 -16.55 -17.70 14.18
C CYS A 169 -17.32 -18.34 15.35
N PRO A 170 -18.15 -17.60 16.11
CA PRO A 170 -18.84 -18.18 17.26
C PRO A 170 -19.87 -19.26 16.89
N GLU A 171 -20.42 -19.23 15.67
CA GLU A 171 -21.52 -20.12 15.27
C GLU A 171 -21.08 -21.55 14.97
N ASP A 172 -19.86 -21.73 14.45
CA ASP A 172 -19.31 -23.04 14.04
C ASP A 172 -17.95 -23.35 14.66
N GLU A 173 -17.44 -22.47 15.52
CA GLU A 173 -16.11 -22.50 16.17
C GLU A 173 -14.92 -22.70 15.22
N LYS A 174 -15.13 -22.46 13.91
CA LYS A 174 -14.03 -22.36 12.96
C LYS A 174 -13.33 -21.01 13.10
N VAL A 175 -12.17 -20.85 12.49
CA VAL A 175 -11.48 -19.55 12.45
C VAL A 175 -11.27 -19.03 11.03
N VAL A 176 -11.20 -17.72 10.90
CA VAL A 176 -10.81 -16.99 9.69
C VAL A 176 -9.36 -16.56 9.83
N LEU A 177 -8.56 -16.77 8.80
CA LEU A 177 -7.19 -16.26 8.69
C LEU A 177 -7.19 -15.03 7.78
N TYR A 178 -6.98 -13.85 8.34
CA TYR A 178 -6.94 -12.59 7.63
C TYR A 178 -5.49 -12.16 7.40
N SER A 179 -5.11 -11.89 6.15
CA SER A 179 -3.72 -11.60 5.75
C SER A 179 -2.75 -12.68 6.27
N PRO A 180 -2.84 -13.92 5.76
CA PRO A 180 -2.13 -15.05 6.35
C PRO A 180 -0.62 -14.84 6.35
N VAL A 181 0.04 -15.43 7.34
CA VAL A 181 1.50 -15.63 7.38
C VAL A 181 1.83 -17.06 6.92
N GLN A 182 3.12 -17.38 6.77
CA GLN A 182 3.54 -18.73 6.43
C GLN A 182 3.07 -19.72 7.50
N ILE A 183 2.44 -20.83 7.10
CA ILE A 183 1.98 -21.87 8.02
C ILE A 183 3.00 -22.99 8.09
N ASP A 184 3.71 -23.05 9.22
CA ASP A 184 4.56 -24.16 9.58
C ASP A 184 3.75 -25.26 10.30
N LYS A 185 3.76 -26.48 9.75
CA LYS A 185 3.06 -27.64 10.33
C LYS A 185 3.65 -28.17 11.63
N SER A 186 4.83 -27.71 12.04
CA SER A 186 5.50 -28.10 13.29
C SER A 186 5.26 -27.14 14.46
N ILE A 187 4.92 -25.87 14.17
CA ILE A 187 4.74 -24.83 15.21
C ILE A 187 3.35 -24.18 15.10
N LEU A 188 3.11 -23.41 14.03
CA LEU A 188 1.88 -22.63 13.90
C LEU A 188 0.66 -23.51 13.61
N GLY A 189 0.82 -24.57 12.82
CA GLY A 189 -0.24 -25.53 12.49
C GLY A 189 -0.88 -26.16 13.72
N PRO A 190 -0.11 -26.82 14.62
CA PRO A 190 -0.63 -27.38 15.86
C PRO A 190 -1.29 -26.34 16.78
N TRP A 191 -0.78 -25.11 16.81
CA TRP A 191 -1.41 -24.02 17.57
C TRP A 191 -2.77 -23.64 16.96
N LEU A 192 -2.85 -23.48 15.64
CA LEU A 192 -4.11 -23.21 14.93
C LEU A 192 -5.13 -24.33 15.15
N GLU A 193 -4.72 -25.60 15.07
CA GLU A 193 -5.59 -26.75 15.34
C GLU A 193 -6.17 -26.73 16.77
N LYS A 194 -5.36 -26.31 17.75
CA LYS A 194 -5.82 -26.15 19.14
C LYS A 194 -6.87 -25.06 19.29
N ILE A 195 -6.70 -23.91 18.63
CA ILE A 195 -7.64 -22.78 18.73
C ILE A 195 -8.80 -22.86 17.74
N ALA A 196 -8.75 -23.76 16.77
CA ALA A 196 -9.76 -23.96 15.74
C ALA A 196 -10.09 -25.46 15.60
N PRO A 197 -10.67 -26.09 16.64
CA PRO A 197 -10.92 -27.53 16.64
C PRO A 197 -11.84 -27.99 15.50
N ASN A 198 -12.71 -27.10 15.00
CA ASN A 198 -13.61 -27.36 13.88
C ASN A 198 -13.01 -26.98 12.50
N GLY A 199 -11.74 -26.56 12.48
CA GLY A 199 -10.97 -26.24 11.29
C GLY A 199 -10.96 -24.76 10.91
N ILE A 200 -10.29 -24.48 9.79
CA ILE A 200 -10.19 -23.14 9.21
C ILE A 200 -11.37 -22.93 8.24
N LYS A 201 -12.10 -21.84 8.42
CA LYS A 201 -13.26 -21.48 7.60
C LYS A 201 -12.86 -20.84 6.28
N ALA A 202 -12.00 -19.83 6.37
CA ALA A 202 -11.58 -19.02 5.24
C ALA A 202 -10.18 -18.45 5.44
N ILE A 203 -9.51 -18.22 4.32
CA ILE A 203 -8.24 -17.53 4.15
C ILE A 203 -8.56 -16.28 3.32
N ILE A 204 -8.32 -15.10 3.90
CA ILE A 204 -8.62 -13.82 3.27
C ILE A 204 -7.33 -13.18 2.79
N SER A 205 -7.21 -13.03 1.47
CA SER A 205 -6.26 -12.12 0.85
C SER A 205 -6.88 -10.72 0.88
N SER A 206 -6.51 -9.97 1.91
CA SER A 206 -7.16 -8.71 2.30
C SER A 206 -6.97 -7.58 1.32
N SER A 207 -5.93 -7.62 0.48
CA SER A 207 -5.73 -6.66 -0.62
C SER A 207 -4.86 -7.28 -1.70
N ILE A 208 -4.65 -6.55 -2.80
CA ILE A 208 -3.75 -6.97 -3.89
C ILE A 208 -2.27 -7.11 -3.45
N ALA A 209 -1.91 -6.56 -2.29
CA ALA A 209 -0.57 -6.67 -1.70
C ALA A 209 -0.44 -7.88 -0.76
N HIS A 210 -1.53 -8.32 -0.13
CA HIS A 210 -1.52 -9.38 0.88
C HIS A 210 -1.84 -10.75 0.29
N THR A 211 -1.00 -11.20 -0.65
CA THR A 211 -1.12 -12.50 -1.35
C THR A 211 0.00 -13.48 -1.02
N MET A 212 1.10 -12.99 -0.43
CA MET A 212 2.37 -13.72 -0.29
C MET A 212 2.24 -15.11 0.34
N PHE A 213 1.52 -15.25 1.46
CA PHE A 213 1.43 -16.53 2.17
C PHE A 213 0.08 -17.25 2.03
N VAL A 214 -0.80 -16.79 1.14
CA VAL A 214 -2.11 -17.44 0.90
C VAL A 214 -1.92 -18.89 0.45
N LYS A 215 -0.94 -19.17 -0.43
CA LYS A 215 -0.61 -20.54 -0.85
C LYS A 215 -0.16 -21.42 0.31
N SER A 216 0.67 -20.89 1.21
CA SER A 216 1.11 -21.61 2.40
C SER A 216 -0.08 -22.03 3.27
N ALA A 217 -0.99 -21.09 3.54
CA ALA A 217 -2.21 -21.36 4.30
C ALA A 217 -3.14 -22.36 3.58
N LYS A 218 -3.32 -22.24 2.26
CA LYS A 218 -4.18 -23.15 1.48
C LYS A 218 -3.61 -24.57 1.42
N LEU A 219 -2.29 -24.73 1.36
CA LEU A 219 -1.64 -26.05 1.41
C LEU A 219 -1.75 -26.69 2.80
N ALA A 220 -1.78 -25.90 3.86
CA ALA A 220 -2.00 -26.39 5.22
C ALA A 220 -3.49 -26.75 5.46
N TYR A 221 -4.41 -25.98 4.89
CA TYR A 221 -5.85 -26.10 5.09
C TYR A 221 -6.61 -26.10 3.75
N PRO A 222 -6.59 -27.23 3.01
CA PRO A 222 -7.12 -27.30 1.65
C PRO A 222 -8.64 -27.04 1.55
N GLU A 223 -9.39 -27.35 2.61
CA GLU A 223 -10.84 -27.14 2.68
C GLU A 223 -11.25 -25.68 2.98
N ALA A 224 -10.30 -24.83 3.40
CA ALA A 224 -10.61 -23.44 3.72
C ALA A 224 -10.90 -22.64 2.44
N LEU A 225 -11.95 -21.82 2.46
CA LEU A 225 -12.29 -20.96 1.34
C LEU A 225 -11.23 -19.86 1.15
N VAL A 226 -10.86 -19.56 -0.08
CA VAL A 226 -9.99 -18.41 -0.41
C VAL A 226 -10.86 -17.25 -0.86
N ILE A 227 -10.78 -16.14 -0.13
CA ILE A 227 -11.53 -14.91 -0.40
C ILE A 227 -10.51 -13.83 -0.81
N ALA A 228 -10.64 -13.29 -2.02
CA ALA A 228 -9.67 -12.37 -2.61
C ALA A 228 -10.34 -11.35 -3.53
N SER A 229 -9.68 -10.23 -3.84
CA SER A 229 -10.12 -9.32 -4.91
C SER A 229 -9.89 -9.97 -6.28
N ASP A 230 -10.45 -9.41 -7.34
CA ASP A 230 -10.23 -9.86 -8.72
C ASP A 230 -8.76 -9.81 -9.13
N VAL A 231 -8.03 -8.74 -8.76
CA VAL A 231 -6.60 -8.62 -9.06
C VAL A 231 -5.77 -9.58 -8.19
N ALA A 232 -6.10 -9.71 -6.89
CA ALA A 232 -5.44 -10.68 -6.02
C ALA A 232 -5.68 -12.12 -6.52
N ALA A 233 -6.89 -12.44 -6.98
CA ALA A 233 -7.23 -13.74 -7.56
C ALA A 233 -6.40 -14.06 -8.80
N GLN A 234 -6.13 -13.08 -9.67
CA GLN A 234 -5.23 -13.25 -10.82
C GLN A 234 -3.80 -13.61 -10.37
N LYS A 235 -3.28 -12.91 -9.34
CA LYS A 235 -1.95 -13.22 -8.76
C LYS A 235 -1.89 -14.63 -8.17
N LEU A 236 -2.93 -15.00 -7.42
CA LEU A 236 -3.05 -16.33 -6.80
C LEU A 236 -3.17 -17.45 -7.84
N ALA A 237 -3.82 -17.20 -8.98
CA ALA A 237 -3.90 -18.16 -10.07
C ALA A 237 -2.52 -18.49 -10.66
N HIS A 238 -1.57 -17.54 -10.70
CA HIS A 238 -0.20 -17.77 -11.17
C HIS A 238 0.61 -18.75 -10.31
N ILE A 239 0.16 -19.00 -9.08
CA ILE A 239 0.78 -19.96 -8.15
C ILE A 239 -0.15 -21.15 -7.85
N SER A 240 -1.15 -21.36 -8.71
CA SER A 240 -2.12 -22.47 -8.65
C SER A 240 -3.02 -22.47 -7.41
N VAL A 241 -3.38 -21.28 -6.91
CA VAL A 241 -4.39 -21.12 -5.85
C VAL A 241 -5.68 -20.59 -6.46
N SER A 242 -6.75 -21.39 -6.37
CA SER A 242 -8.09 -20.97 -6.77
C SER A 242 -8.71 -20.03 -5.74
N THR A 243 -9.44 -19.01 -6.21
CA THR A 243 -10.24 -18.12 -5.36
C THR A 243 -11.69 -18.60 -5.35
N ASP A 244 -12.25 -18.84 -4.16
CA ASP A 244 -13.61 -19.34 -3.97
C ASP A 244 -14.64 -18.19 -3.96
N CYS A 245 -14.26 -17.01 -3.46
CA CYS A 245 -15.10 -15.82 -3.49
C CYS A 245 -14.29 -14.58 -3.91
N CYS A 246 -14.70 -13.95 -5.01
CA CYS A 246 -14.12 -12.70 -5.50
C CYS A 246 -14.87 -11.49 -4.91
N TYR A 247 -14.30 -10.75 -3.96
CA TYR A 247 -15.05 -9.65 -3.31
C TYR A 247 -15.09 -8.34 -4.09
N SER A 248 -14.46 -8.27 -5.28
CA SER A 248 -14.47 -7.07 -6.12
C SER A 248 -15.83 -6.79 -6.78
N ASP A 249 -16.72 -7.78 -6.85
CA ASP A 249 -18.08 -7.62 -7.36
C ASP A 249 -19.14 -7.94 -6.29
N SER A 250 -20.37 -7.49 -6.54
CA SER A 250 -21.47 -7.63 -5.57
C SER A 250 -21.88 -9.09 -5.30
N GLU A 251 -21.73 -9.98 -6.29
CA GLU A 251 -22.14 -11.37 -6.15
C GLU A 251 -21.13 -12.14 -5.27
N GLY A 252 -19.84 -11.99 -5.55
CA GLY A 252 -18.78 -12.61 -4.79
C GLY A 252 -18.62 -11.99 -3.40
N LEU A 253 -18.86 -10.69 -3.21
CA LEU A 253 -18.96 -10.09 -1.88
C LEU A 253 -20.15 -10.66 -1.09
N ALA A 254 -21.31 -10.85 -1.72
CA ALA A 254 -22.45 -11.49 -1.08
C ALA A 254 -22.18 -12.97 -0.75
N ALA A 255 -21.44 -13.70 -1.60
CA ALA A 255 -20.99 -15.06 -1.34
C ALA A 255 -20.03 -15.11 -0.15
N ALA A 256 -19.05 -14.21 -0.08
CA ALA A 256 -18.14 -14.08 1.05
C ALA A 256 -18.89 -13.78 2.36
N LYS A 257 -19.88 -12.88 2.35
CA LYS A 257 -20.74 -12.59 3.51
C LYS A 257 -21.49 -13.83 4.00
N ARG A 258 -22.12 -14.58 3.08
CA ARG A 258 -22.80 -15.84 3.41
C ARG A 258 -21.84 -16.89 3.98
N ALA A 259 -20.65 -17.00 3.38
CA ALA A 259 -19.63 -17.94 3.80
C ALA A 259 -19.14 -17.63 5.22
N LEU A 260 -18.76 -16.38 5.51
CA LEU A 260 -18.20 -16.01 6.82
C LEU A 260 -19.23 -16.04 7.95
N GLY A 261 -20.50 -15.73 7.66
CA GLY A 261 -21.59 -15.75 8.65
C GLY A 261 -21.82 -14.39 9.30
N SER A 262 -22.66 -14.34 10.34
CA SER A 262 -23.11 -13.08 10.94
C SER A 262 -22.10 -12.44 11.89
N ALA A 263 -21.05 -13.19 12.25
CA ALA A 263 -19.96 -12.70 13.08
C ALA A 263 -19.11 -11.59 12.42
N PHE A 264 -19.23 -11.41 11.10
CA PHE A 264 -18.43 -10.44 10.34
C PHE A 264 -19.32 -9.55 9.47
N GLU A 265 -19.11 -8.25 9.55
CA GLU A 265 -19.52 -7.32 8.52
C GLU A 265 -18.34 -7.07 7.58
N LEU A 266 -18.52 -7.38 6.29
CA LEU A 266 -17.50 -7.18 5.25
C LEU A 266 -17.64 -5.77 4.66
N ILE A 267 -16.57 -5.00 4.73
CA ILE A 267 -16.50 -3.62 4.24
C ILE A 267 -15.50 -3.57 3.09
N THR A 268 -15.97 -3.16 1.92
CA THR A 268 -15.10 -2.71 0.84
C THR A 268 -15.07 -1.18 0.87
N LEU A 269 -13.97 -0.61 0.39
CA LEU A 269 -13.81 0.84 0.29
C LEU A 269 -13.83 1.27 -1.18
N PRO A 270 -15.01 1.62 -1.73
CA PRO A 270 -15.11 2.08 -3.12
C PRO A 270 -14.07 3.14 -3.47
N GLY A 271 -13.35 2.95 -4.57
CA GLY A 271 -12.29 3.86 -5.00
C GLY A 271 -10.91 3.58 -4.40
N ASP A 272 -10.78 2.61 -3.50
CA ASP A 272 -9.49 2.16 -3.02
C ASP A 272 -8.68 1.48 -4.14
N PRO A 273 -7.47 1.96 -4.48
CA PRO A 273 -6.68 1.41 -5.57
C PRO A 273 -6.06 0.04 -5.27
N ILE A 274 -5.98 -0.37 -4.00
CA ILE A 274 -5.47 -1.69 -3.62
C ILE A 274 -6.56 -2.74 -3.40
N GLN A 275 -7.82 -2.34 -3.59
CA GLN A 275 -9.00 -3.17 -3.40
C GLN A 275 -8.98 -3.92 -2.07
N GLU A 276 -8.85 -3.18 -0.97
CA GLU A 276 -8.85 -3.76 0.36
C GLU A 276 -10.26 -4.25 0.77
N LEU A 277 -10.28 -5.40 1.44
CA LEU A 277 -11.42 -5.90 2.19
C LEU A 277 -11.14 -5.77 3.69
N ASP A 278 -11.86 -4.87 4.35
CA ASP A 278 -11.89 -4.75 5.80
C ASP A 278 -13.01 -5.61 6.40
N LEU A 279 -12.84 -6.04 7.64
CA LEU A 279 -13.88 -6.75 8.41
C LEU A 279 -14.20 -6.00 9.70
N ILE A 280 -15.47 -5.90 10.06
CA ILE A 280 -15.86 -5.61 11.44
C ILE A 280 -16.24 -6.95 12.08
N TYR A 281 -15.43 -7.40 13.04
CA TYR A 281 -15.73 -8.56 13.86
C TYR A 281 -16.73 -8.16 14.95
N ILE A 282 -18.01 -8.40 14.65
CA ILE A 282 -19.17 -7.95 15.41
C ILE A 282 -19.11 -8.31 16.90
N PRO A 283 -18.70 -9.54 17.32
CA PRO A 283 -18.70 -9.93 18.73
C PRO A 283 -17.87 -9.04 19.66
N THR A 284 -16.87 -8.34 19.11
CA THR A 284 -15.96 -7.48 19.89
C THR A 284 -15.91 -6.04 19.37
N LYS A 285 -16.71 -5.72 18.34
CA LYS A 285 -16.70 -4.42 17.66
C LYS A 285 -15.29 -4.01 17.20
N THR A 286 -14.56 -4.96 16.63
CA THR A 286 -13.17 -4.77 16.21
C THR A 286 -13.10 -4.63 14.70
N LEU A 287 -12.48 -3.56 14.21
CA LEU A 287 -12.10 -3.44 12.82
C LEU A 287 -10.82 -4.24 12.58
N ILE A 288 -10.85 -5.13 11.59
CA ILE A 288 -9.72 -5.91 11.11
C ILE A 288 -9.40 -5.38 9.72
N THR A 289 -8.18 -4.88 9.55
CA THR A 289 -7.73 -4.18 8.34
C THR A 289 -6.29 -4.56 8.02
N SER A 290 -5.82 -4.21 6.83
CA SER A 290 -4.46 -4.42 6.38
C SER A 290 -3.76 -3.09 6.17
N ASP A 291 -4.22 -2.31 5.21
CA ASP A 291 -3.49 -1.22 4.58
C ASP A 291 -4.06 0.17 4.94
N LEU A 292 -5.03 0.25 5.86
CA LEU A 292 -5.51 1.53 6.40
C LEU A 292 -4.51 2.19 7.36
N PHE A 293 -3.65 1.39 8.02
CA PHE A 293 -2.71 1.85 9.03
C PHE A 293 -1.30 1.35 8.69
N TYR A 294 -0.44 2.25 8.23
CA TYR A 294 0.96 1.97 7.96
C TYR A 294 1.86 2.36 9.14
N GLY A 295 1.40 2.24 10.40
CA GLY A 295 2.22 2.55 11.58
C GLY A 295 1.43 3.04 12.80
N GLY A 296 1.99 2.78 13.99
CA GLY A 296 1.48 3.22 15.30
C GLY A 296 2.55 3.89 16.18
N GLY A 297 3.67 4.33 15.60
CA GLY A 297 4.76 4.97 16.33
C GLY A 297 4.50 6.44 16.67
N GLU A 298 5.21 6.94 17.68
CA GLU A 298 5.24 8.36 18.07
C GLU A 298 5.99 9.24 17.05
N HIS A 299 6.83 8.63 16.21
CA HIS A 299 7.58 9.28 15.13
C HIS A 299 6.96 8.99 13.75
N PHE A 300 7.25 9.85 12.77
CA PHE A 300 6.77 9.69 11.39
C PHE A 300 7.08 8.28 10.85
N GLY A 301 6.09 7.61 10.25
CA GLY A 301 6.24 6.23 9.78
C GLY A 301 6.15 5.17 10.89
N CYS A 302 6.35 3.91 10.53
CA CYS A 302 6.01 2.74 11.34
C CYS A 302 6.86 2.51 12.62
N LEU A 303 7.70 3.46 13.06
CA LEU A 303 8.79 3.17 14.00
C LEU A 303 8.70 3.90 15.35
N THR A 304 9.03 3.19 16.43
CA THR A 304 9.27 3.75 17.77
C THR A 304 10.68 4.35 17.88
N GLU A 305 10.97 5.11 18.96
CA GLU A 305 12.33 5.62 19.23
C GLU A 305 13.37 4.50 19.37
N GLU A 306 12.97 3.41 20.01
CA GLU A 306 13.79 2.21 20.16
C GLU A 306 14.13 1.63 18.78
N GLN A 307 13.13 1.46 17.92
CA GLN A 307 13.32 0.96 16.56
C GLN A 307 14.12 1.94 15.69
N TRP A 308 13.98 3.25 15.91
CA TRP A 308 14.79 4.25 15.22
C TRP A 308 16.28 4.13 15.58
N SER A 309 16.58 3.74 16.81
CA SER A 309 17.95 3.61 17.31
C SER A 309 18.55 2.22 17.07
N ASP A 310 17.73 1.20 16.86
CA ASP A 310 18.16 -0.18 16.67
C ASP A 310 18.83 -0.39 15.30
N PRO A 311 20.10 -0.81 15.22
CA PRO A 311 20.78 -1.03 13.95
C PRO A 311 20.09 -2.06 13.04
N ASP A 312 19.29 -2.99 13.57
CA ASP A 312 18.63 -4.03 12.80
C ASP A 312 17.35 -3.53 12.09
N TYR A 313 16.84 -2.36 12.47
CA TYR A 313 15.71 -1.70 11.82
C TYR A 313 16.09 -0.80 10.64
N PHE A 314 17.32 -0.90 10.12
CA PHE A 314 17.83 -0.05 9.03
C PHE A 314 16.91 -0.05 7.79
N MET A 315 16.33 -1.21 7.44
CA MET A 315 15.44 -1.32 6.28
C MET A 315 14.16 -0.51 6.46
N MET A 316 13.55 -0.57 7.64
CA MET A 316 12.38 0.23 7.95
C MET A 316 12.70 1.72 8.03
N ARG A 317 13.86 2.11 8.57
CA ARG A 317 14.28 3.52 8.52
C ARG A 317 14.45 4.01 7.09
N ILE A 318 15.07 3.21 6.23
CA ILE A 318 15.23 3.53 4.81
C ILE A 318 13.89 3.61 4.11
N PHE A 319 12.99 2.67 4.38
CA PHE A 319 11.63 2.69 3.88
C PHE A 319 10.91 3.98 4.30
N VAL A 320 10.95 4.34 5.60
CA VAL A 320 10.36 5.59 6.10
C VAL A 320 10.96 6.81 5.41
N ARG A 321 12.30 6.92 5.34
CA ARG A 321 12.99 8.04 4.68
C ARG A 321 12.68 8.15 3.18
N ARG A 322 12.41 7.04 2.50
CA ARG A 322 12.09 7.02 1.07
C ARG A 322 10.63 7.35 0.80
N TYR A 323 9.73 6.79 1.61
CA TYR A 323 8.31 6.71 1.25
C TYR A 323 7.42 7.58 2.12
N PHE A 324 7.87 8.10 3.26
CA PHE A 324 7.05 8.95 4.12
C PHE A 324 7.60 10.36 4.12
N SER A 325 6.69 11.33 4.03
CA SER A 325 7.02 12.75 4.15
C SER A 325 6.01 13.43 5.08
N PRO A 326 6.44 14.27 6.04
CA PRO A 326 5.52 15.10 6.82
C PRO A 326 4.58 15.96 5.97
N ASP A 327 4.99 16.31 4.75
CA ASP A 327 4.23 17.14 3.82
C ASP A 327 3.11 16.36 3.10
N PHE A 328 3.17 15.03 3.12
CA PHE A 328 2.16 14.16 2.54
C PHE A 328 1.43 13.38 3.64
N ALA A 329 0.11 13.59 3.77
CA ALA A 329 -0.71 12.87 4.74
C ALA A 329 -0.12 12.92 6.18
N HIS A 330 0.54 14.03 6.53
CA HIS A 330 1.26 14.23 7.79
C HIS A 330 2.33 13.16 8.10
N GLY A 331 2.88 12.50 7.08
CA GLY A 331 3.83 11.40 7.24
C GLY A 331 3.24 10.15 7.87
N LEU A 332 1.91 9.98 7.78
CA LEU A 332 1.19 8.79 8.25
C LEU A 332 0.90 7.79 7.11
N LEU A 333 1.03 8.23 5.86
CA LEU A 333 0.90 7.37 4.69
C LEU A 333 2.16 7.42 3.84
N PRO A 334 2.50 6.28 3.23
CA PRO A 334 3.57 6.29 2.24
C PRO A 334 3.06 6.97 0.96
N VAL A 335 3.93 7.79 0.34
CA VAL A 335 3.61 8.61 -0.84
C VAL A 335 3.23 7.76 -2.05
N TYR A 336 3.64 6.49 -2.12
CA TYR A 336 3.17 5.60 -3.17
C TYR A 336 1.64 5.41 -3.15
N ARG A 337 0.96 5.66 -2.02
CA ARG A 337 -0.51 5.65 -1.97
C ARG A 337 -1.09 6.73 -2.86
N TRP A 338 -0.49 7.93 -2.90
CA TRP A 338 -0.91 8.96 -3.85
C TRP A 338 -0.77 8.47 -5.29
N GLN A 339 0.36 7.86 -5.62
CA GLN A 339 0.63 7.35 -6.97
C GLN A 339 -0.42 6.34 -7.40
N LEU A 340 -0.85 5.44 -6.52
CA LEU A 340 -1.85 4.42 -6.82
C LEU A 340 -3.22 5.01 -7.21
N PHE A 341 -3.54 6.24 -6.78
CA PHE A 341 -4.78 6.92 -7.18
C PHE A 341 -4.67 7.66 -8.51
N HIS A 342 -3.48 8.13 -8.89
CA HIS A 342 -3.32 9.13 -9.96
C HIS A 342 -2.50 8.67 -11.16
N GLU A 343 -1.62 7.69 -10.97
CA GLU A 343 -0.70 7.21 -11.99
C GLU A 343 -0.97 5.73 -12.26
N GLU A 344 -0.79 5.30 -13.51
CA GLU A 344 -0.63 3.86 -13.76
C GLU A 344 0.64 3.43 -13.03
N LEU A 345 0.46 2.71 -11.93
CA LEU A 345 1.51 1.95 -11.29
C LEU A 345 1.36 0.50 -11.76
N PRO A 346 2.17 0.04 -12.73
CA PRO A 346 2.23 -1.37 -13.11
C PRO A 346 2.61 -2.27 -11.92
N LEU A 347 3.14 -1.68 -10.84
CA LEU A 347 3.66 -2.37 -9.66
C LEU A 347 2.69 -3.39 -9.05
N LEU A 348 1.37 -3.13 -9.03
CA LEU A 348 0.43 -4.05 -8.37
C LEU A 348 -0.53 -4.74 -9.33
N GLY A 349 -0.41 -4.51 -10.64
CA GLY A 349 -1.36 -4.99 -11.65
C GLY A 349 -2.74 -4.33 -11.60
N ALA A 350 -2.92 -3.32 -10.74
CA ALA A 350 -4.15 -2.56 -10.64
C ALA A 350 -4.16 -1.41 -11.66
N LYS A 351 -5.31 -1.21 -12.30
CA LYS A 351 -5.55 0.01 -13.08
C LYS A 351 -5.86 1.17 -12.13
N PRO A 352 -5.49 2.41 -12.46
CA PRO A 352 -5.89 3.56 -11.69
C PRO A 352 -7.42 3.59 -11.53
N PRO A 353 -7.95 3.83 -10.33
CA PRO A 353 -9.38 3.71 -10.05
C PRO A 353 -10.25 4.83 -10.67
N GLY A 354 -9.64 5.73 -11.46
CA GLY A 354 -10.30 6.86 -12.12
C GLY A 354 -10.31 8.14 -11.27
N LEU A 355 -10.68 9.27 -11.89
CA LEU A 355 -10.58 10.61 -11.26
C LEU A 355 -11.44 10.77 -9.99
N ASP A 356 -12.60 10.11 -9.92
CA ASP A 356 -13.52 10.20 -8.76
C ASP A 356 -13.17 9.23 -7.63
N ALA A 357 -12.12 8.42 -7.78
CA ALA A 357 -11.79 7.36 -6.83
C ALA A 357 -11.45 7.89 -5.44
N ALA A 358 -10.63 8.94 -5.35
CA ALA A 358 -10.26 9.56 -4.07
C ALA A 358 -11.49 10.05 -3.30
N HIS A 359 -12.48 10.60 -4.02
CA HIS A 359 -13.73 11.06 -3.41
C HIS A 359 -14.60 9.89 -2.91
N LYS A 360 -14.76 8.84 -3.72
CA LYS A 360 -15.50 7.63 -3.30
C LYS A 360 -14.85 7.00 -2.06
N TYR A 361 -13.52 6.93 -2.06
CA TYR A 361 -12.74 6.38 -0.96
C TYR A 361 -12.87 7.24 0.30
N HIS A 362 -12.84 8.57 0.15
CA HIS A 362 -13.11 9.51 1.23
C HIS A 362 -14.46 9.27 1.90
N GLN A 363 -15.53 9.13 1.10
CA GLN A 363 -16.87 8.88 1.63
C GLN A 363 -16.96 7.51 2.29
N ALA A 364 -16.38 6.47 1.69
CA ALA A 364 -16.34 5.12 2.25
C ALA A 364 -15.64 5.09 3.62
N LEU A 365 -14.54 5.82 3.77
CA LEU A 365 -13.84 5.95 5.06
C LEU A 365 -14.68 6.69 6.10
N LYS A 366 -15.42 7.74 5.73
CA LYS A 366 -16.37 8.39 6.65
C LYS A 366 -17.45 7.43 7.11
N ASP A 367 -18.00 6.65 6.19
CA ASP A 367 -19.05 5.67 6.49
C ASP A 367 -18.51 4.56 7.40
N LEU A 368 -17.28 4.10 7.18
CA LEU A 368 -16.57 3.15 8.05
C LEU A 368 -16.37 3.72 9.46
N LEU A 369 -15.89 4.96 9.58
CA LEU A 369 -15.63 5.60 10.89
C LEU A 369 -16.90 5.89 11.70
N ALA A 370 -18.05 5.97 11.03
CA ALA A 370 -19.36 6.12 11.66
C ALA A 370 -19.90 4.80 12.24
N LYS A 371 -19.27 3.66 11.95
CA LYS A 371 -19.66 2.36 12.51
C LYS A 371 -19.36 2.28 14.01
N ASP A 372 -20.09 1.39 14.67
CA ASP A 372 -19.92 1.07 16.10
C ASP A 372 -18.70 0.16 16.30
N ILE A 373 -17.51 0.75 16.18
CA ILE A 373 -16.20 0.12 16.34
C ILE A 373 -15.56 0.66 17.63
N ILE A 374 -14.88 -0.20 18.40
CA ILE A 374 -14.18 0.19 19.64
C ILE A 374 -12.66 0.09 19.53
N ARG A 375 -12.14 -0.74 18.63
CA ARG A 375 -10.70 -0.95 18.41
C ARG A 375 -10.40 -1.44 17.00
N VAL A 376 -9.13 -1.37 16.62
CA VAL A 376 -8.61 -1.83 15.33
C VAL A 376 -7.46 -2.82 15.54
N LEU A 377 -7.45 -3.89 14.74
CA LEU A 377 -6.30 -4.77 14.52
C LEU A 377 -5.88 -4.64 13.05
N GLY A 378 -4.58 -4.47 12.80
CA GLY A 378 -4.05 -4.23 11.46
C GLY A 378 -2.97 -5.21 11.07
N ALA A 379 -2.90 -5.60 9.79
CA ALA A 379 -1.85 -6.49 9.28
C ALA A 379 -0.45 -5.83 9.21
N HIS A 380 -0.35 -4.55 9.57
CA HIS A 380 0.91 -3.78 9.68
C HIS A 380 1.16 -3.23 11.10
N VAL A 381 0.36 -3.62 12.10
CA VAL A 381 0.50 -3.15 13.49
C VAL A 381 0.48 -4.31 14.47
N ALA A 382 1.52 -4.39 15.30
CA ALA A 382 1.73 -5.47 16.27
C ALA A 382 0.84 -5.40 17.52
N HIS A 383 -0.06 -4.41 17.61
CA HIS A 383 -0.87 -4.13 18.79
C HIS A 383 -2.24 -3.57 18.41
N GLU A 384 -3.17 -3.63 19.35
CA GLU A 384 -4.51 -3.06 19.17
C GLU A 384 -4.46 -1.53 19.19
N ILE A 385 -5.15 -0.89 18.26
CA ILE A 385 -5.31 0.56 18.23
C ILE A 385 -6.69 0.92 18.78
N PRO A 386 -6.79 1.71 19.86
CA PRO A 386 -8.07 2.25 20.32
C PRO A 386 -8.75 3.06 19.21
N ILE A 387 -10.09 2.97 19.07
CA ILE A 387 -10.80 3.62 17.96
C ILE A 387 -10.58 5.14 17.90
N GLU A 388 -10.41 5.83 19.03
CA GLU A 388 -10.20 7.28 19.02
C GLU A 388 -8.84 7.68 18.44
N LEU A 389 -7.81 6.87 18.68
CA LEU A 389 -6.51 7.04 18.05
C LEU A 389 -6.61 6.71 16.56
N ALA A 390 -7.28 5.61 16.22
CA ALA A 390 -7.51 5.21 14.84
C ALA A 390 -8.25 6.29 14.03
N ARG A 391 -9.32 6.88 14.58
CA ARG A 391 -10.04 8.02 13.98
C ARG A 391 -9.13 9.21 13.75
N THR A 392 -8.30 9.55 14.75
CA THR A 392 -7.34 10.65 14.63
C THR A 392 -6.34 10.38 13.50
N HIS A 393 -5.83 9.15 13.40
CA HIS A 393 -4.92 8.74 12.33
C HIS A 393 -5.60 8.79 10.97
N LEU A 394 -6.76 8.16 10.79
CA LEU A 394 -7.48 8.14 9.51
C LEU A 394 -7.89 9.55 9.06
N ASN A 395 -8.28 10.42 10.00
CA ASN A 395 -8.58 11.82 9.71
C ASN A 395 -7.37 12.57 9.15
N LYS A 396 -6.21 12.44 9.81
CA LYS A 396 -4.96 13.10 9.40
C LYS A 396 -4.41 12.49 8.11
N ALA A 397 -4.33 11.16 8.05
CA ALA A 397 -3.74 10.41 6.96
C ALA A 397 -4.57 10.49 5.67
N TRP A 398 -5.78 9.94 5.70
CA TRP A 398 -6.58 9.71 4.51
C TRP A 398 -7.57 10.82 4.24
N LEU A 399 -8.38 11.20 5.24
CA LEU A 399 -9.52 12.09 5.01
C LEU A 399 -9.08 13.52 4.66
N SER A 400 -8.03 14.04 5.31
CA SER A 400 -7.49 15.37 4.99
C SER A 400 -7.01 15.45 3.54
N TRP A 401 -6.27 14.43 3.09
CA TRP A 401 -5.66 14.39 1.78
C TRP A 401 -6.69 14.13 0.67
N THR A 402 -7.57 13.15 0.86
CA THR A 402 -8.60 12.80 -0.14
C THR A 402 -9.66 13.89 -0.30
N ASP A 403 -9.99 14.64 0.76
CA ASP A 403 -10.85 15.84 0.68
C ASP A 403 -10.18 16.95 -0.13
N ALA A 404 -8.89 17.21 0.10
CA ALA A 404 -8.13 18.21 -0.65
C ALA A 404 -8.06 17.87 -2.15
N GLN A 405 -7.88 16.59 -2.48
CA GLN A 405 -7.92 16.11 -3.87
C GLN A 405 -9.29 16.35 -4.51
N HIS A 406 -10.37 16.00 -3.81
CA HIS A 406 -11.73 16.22 -4.30
C HIS A 406 -12.00 17.70 -4.61
N LYS A 407 -11.66 18.62 -3.69
CA LYS A 407 -11.84 20.06 -3.89
C LYS A 407 -11.09 20.58 -5.11
N THR A 408 -9.86 20.11 -5.31
CA THR A 408 -9.03 20.51 -6.47
C THR A 408 -9.66 20.04 -7.79
N HIS A 409 -10.19 18.81 -7.82
CA HIS A 409 -10.87 18.28 -9.02
C HIS A 409 -12.18 18.99 -9.35
N VAL A 410 -12.99 19.33 -8.34
CA VAL A 410 -14.24 20.10 -8.55
C VAL A 410 -13.92 21.47 -9.15
N LEU A 411 -12.93 22.18 -8.60
CA LEU A 411 -12.50 23.49 -9.11
C LEU A 411 -11.98 23.40 -10.55
N ALA A 412 -11.17 22.39 -10.88
CA ALA A 412 -10.67 22.19 -12.23
C ALA A 412 -11.80 21.88 -13.24
N ARG A 413 -12.82 21.14 -12.81
CA ARG A 413 -14.00 20.84 -13.63
C ARG A 413 -14.85 22.08 -13.88
N ASP A 414 -15.10 22.89 -12.86
CA ASP A 414 -15.92 24.10 -12.98
C ASP A 414 -15.25 25.15 -13.88
N LEU A 415 -13.91 25.28 -13.82
CA LEU A 415 -13.15 26.12 -14.74
C LEU A 415 -13.31 25.65 -16.20
N ASN A 416 -13.21 24.34 -16.47
CA ASN A 416 -13.37 23.81 -17.83
C ASN A 416 -14.80 23.90 -18.38
N HIS A 417 -15.84 23.90 -17.51
CA HIS A 417 -17.22 24.11 -17.95
C HIS A 417 -17.55 25.59 -18.18
N SER A 418 -16.88 26.51 -17.47
CA SER A 418 -17.09 27.95 -17.68
C SER A 418 -16.59 28.45 -19.05
N ASP A 419 -15.55 27.84 -19.63
CA ASP A 419 -15.00 28.19 -20.94
C ASP A 419 -15.89 27.77 -22.13
N HIS A 420 -16.85 26.87 -21.92
CA HIS A 420 -17.82 26.47 -22.95
C HIS A 420 -19.13 27.27 -22.91
N SER A 421 -19.26 28.21 -21.98
CA SER A 421 -20.46 29.07 -21.83
C SER A 421 -20.33 30.46 -22.47
N ILE A 422 -19.19 30.78 -23.10
CA ILE A 422 -19.08 31.95 -23.97
C ILE A 422 -19.73 31.61 -25.32
N GLN A 423 -21.07 31.59 -25.36
CA GLN A 423 -21.79 31.77 -26.60
C GLN A 423 -21.37 33.12 -27.17
N SER A 424 -20.66 33.11 -28.30
CA SER A 424 -20.46 34.31 -29.11
C SER A 424 -21.82 34.95 -29.33
N PRO A 425 -22.01 36.26 -29.10
CA PRO A 425 -23.26 36.91 -29.43
C PRO A 425 -23.51 36.64 -30.92
N SER A 426 -24.61 35.97 -31.25
CA SER A 426 -25.02 35.86 -32.64
C SER A 426 -25.29 37.27 -33.15
N GLU A 427 -24.40 37.79 -34.00
CA GLU A 427 -24.65 39.00 -34.76
C GLU A 427 -25.87 38.76 -35.65
N ASN A 428 -27.04 39.19 -35.18
CA ASN A 428 -28.23 39.35 -36.01
C ASN A 428 -27.96 40.54 -36.95
N LEU A 429 -27.30 40.28 -38.08
CA LEU A 429 -27.28 41.21 -39.20
C LEU A 429 -28.69 41.24 -39.83
N PRO A 430 -29.33 42.42 -39.94
CA PRO A 430 -30.61 42.53 -40.60
C PRO A 430 -30.46 42.24 -42.11
N ALA A 431 -31.34 41.39 -42.61
CA ALA A 431 -31.44 41.08 -44.03
C ALA A 431 -31.71 42.35 -44.85
N VAL A 432 -30.83 42.62 -45.81
CA VAL A 432 -31.07 43.59 -46.88
C VAL A 432 -31.60 42.82 -48.09
N THR A 433 -32.79 43.20 -48.54
CA THR A 433 -33.38 42.81 -49.83
C THR A 433 -34.26 43.95 -50.34
N PRO A 434 -34.40 44.15 -51.66
CA PRO A 434 -33.45 44.00 -52.78
C PRO A 434 -32.80 45.33 -53.19
#